data_AF-A0A2D6L5L1-F1
#
_entry.id   AF-A0A2D6L5L1-F1
#
_cell.length_a   1.000
_cell.length_b   1.000
_cell.length_c   1.000
_cell.angle_alpha   90.00
_cell.angle_beta   90.00
_cell.angle_gamma   90.00
#
_symmetry.space_group_name_H-M   'P 1'
#
loop_
_entity.id
_entity.type
_entity.pdbx_description
1 polymer ?
#
loop_
_entity_poly.entity_id
_entity_poly.type
_entity_poly.pdbx_seq_one_letter_code
_entity_poly.pdbx_strand_id
1 'polypeptide(L)'
;MSIQNSTVVSEDVAEGVVHEPDSPVQLYSVDTDDVMKRSIGAFIFVNILTFMRAALVIPVIILLHSAYTVDHLTAFVIAIIAGNLDWMDGFFARKLKVASRFGQFADPMADKIYFLAALIALYEHVKIPLIVLIVAIEGFLIVHRIWVLARKRTADVSANNFGKYKAILQNVVICALILGEVLSAHDGAMSRLIIDWLGLFLLYISLGYSFLSAAGHIRKHGMIRMRW
;
A
#
# COMPACT_ATOMS: atom_id res chain seq x y z
N MET A 1 -37.47 6.85 22.90
CA MET A 1 -36.70 6.99 24.15
C MET A 1 -35.23 6.84 23.77
N SER A 2 -34.58 7.93 23.35
CA SER A 2 -33.18 7.91 22.93
C SER A 2 -32.29 8.01 24.18
N ILE A 3 -31.53 6.96 24.43
CA ILE A 3 -30.50 6.98 25.48
C ILE A 3 -29.32 7.78 24.90
N GLN A 4 -29.21 9.07 25.23
CA GLN A 4 -28.00 9.85 24.95
C GLN A 4 -26.87 9.27 25.80
N ASN A 5 -25.90 8.64 25.15
CA ASN A 5 -24.76 8.02 25.81
C ASN A 5 -23.67 9.07 26.06
N SER A 6 -24.00 10.17 26.74
CA SER A 6 -23.05 11.24 27.04
C SER A 6 -22.17 10.85 28.22
N THR A 7 -20.89 10.56 27.97
CA THR A 7 -19.91 10.40 29.04
C THR A 7 -19.39 11.78 29.43
N VAL A 8 -19.55 12.13 30.70
CA VAL A 8 -19.08 13.40 31.25
C VAL A 8 -17.63 13.21 31.69
N VAL A 9 -16.70 14.01 31.16
CA VAL A 9 -15.28 13.98 31.50
C VAL A 9 -14.86 15.38 31.95
N SER A 10 -14.18 15.50 33.09
CA SER A 10 -13.64 16.77 33.58
C SER A 10 -12.36 17.14 32.80
N GLU A 11 -12.18 18.43 32.54
CA GLU A 11 -11.02 19.00 31.83
C GLU A 11 -9.68 18.58 32.48
N ASP A 12 -9.68 18.43 33.81
CA ASP A 12 -8.50 18.16 34.62
C ASP A 12 -7.92 16.73 34.47
N VAL A 13 -8.76 15.75 34.10
CA VAL A 13 -8.32 14.37 33.83
C VAL A 13 -7.75 14.23 32.42
N ALA A 14 -8.16 15.10 31.49
CA ALA A 14 -7.68 15.08 30.12
C ALA A 14 -6.29 15.73 29.95
N GLU A 15 -5.95 16.71 30.80
CA GLU A 15 -4.68 17.46 30.71
C GLU A 15 -3.68 17.19 31.86
N GLY A 16 -4.05 16.44 32.90
CA GLY A 16 -3.13 16.06 33.98
C GLY A 16 -2.71 17.23 34.88
N VAL A 17 -3.56 18.25 35.00
CA VAL A 17 -3.31 19.46 35.81
C VAL A 17 -3.77 19.21 37.25
N VAL A 18 -2.93 19.57 38.22
CA VAL A 18 -3.23 19.44 39.66
C VAL A 18 -4.13 20.61 40.10
N HIS A 19 -5.31 20.30 40.64
CA HIS A 19 -6.31 21.28 41.05
C HIS A 19 -5.87 22.21 42.19
N GLU A 20 -6.26 23.48 42.07
CA GLU A 20 -6.45 24.40 43.18
C GLU A 20 -7.86 24.17 43.78
N PRO A 21 -8.05 24.14 45.11
CA PRO A 21 -9.12 23.35 45.76
C PRO A 21 -10.56 23.83 45.55
N ASP A 22 -10.80 25.02 44.99
CA ASP A 22 -12.12 25.69 45.01
C ASP A 22 -12.63 26.15 43.64
N SER A 23 -12.03 25.73 42.51
CA SER A 23 -12.59 26.05 41.19
C SER A 23 -13.73 25.10 40.80
N PRO A 24 -14.88 25.61 40.31
CA PRO A 24 -15.97 24.75 39.86
C PRO A 24 -15.53 23.96 38.61
N VAL A 25 -15.50 22.63 38.73
CA VAL A 25 -15.17 21.70 37.63
C VAL A 25 -16.20 21.86 36.52
N GLN A 26 -15.77 22.35 35.35
CA GLN A 26 -16.63 22.41 34.17
C GLN A 26 -16.76 21.02 33.55
N LEU A 27 -17.94 20.42 33.71
CA LEU A 27 -18.28 19.13 33.13
C LEU A 27 -18.74 19.33 31.69
N TYR A 28 -17.89 19.05 30.69
CA TYR A 28 -18.29 19.05 29.29
C TYR A 28 -18.93 17.70 28.91
N SER A 29 -20.12 17.75 28.31
CA SER A 29 -20.73 16.57 27.71
C SER A 29 -20.07 16.30 26.35
N VAL A 30 -19.13 15.35 26.30
CA VAL A 30 -18.62 14.86 25.02
C VAL A 30 -19.72 14.03 24.37
N ASP A 31 -20.18 14.45 23.20
CA ASP A 31 -21.08 13.66 22.38
C ASP A 31 -20.30 12.45 21.82
N THR A 32 -20.42 11.33 22.53
CA THR A 32 -19.69 10.11 22.19
C THR A 32 -20.17 9.50 20.86
N ASP A 33 -21.42 9.75 20.46
CA ASP A 33 -21.98 9.24 19.22
C ASP A 33 -21.33 9.92 18.02
N ASP A 34 -21.10 11.23 18.08
CA ASP A 34 -20.42 11.99 17.03
C ASP A 34 -18.93 11.64 16.92
N VAL A 35 -18.25 11.46 18.05
CA VAL A 35 -16.84 11.02 18.07
C VAL A 35 -16.72 9.62 17.48
N MET A 36 -17.62 8.70 17.84
CA MET A 36 -17.64 7.33 17.33
C MET A 36 -17.94 7.28 15.83
N LYS A 37 -18.94 8.03 15.35
CA LYS A 37 -19.27 8.12 13.91
C LYS A 37 -18.09 8.64 13.09
N ARG A 38 -17.38 9.67 13.55
CA ARG A 38 -16.20 10.22 12.87
C ARG A 38 -15.07 9.20 12.78
N SER A 39 -14.81 8.46 13.86
CA SER A 39 -13.76 7.42 13.89
C SER A 39 -14.09 6.26 12.95
N ILE A 40 -15.33 5.77 12.97
CA ILE A 40 -15.81 4.70 12.06
C ILE A 40 -15.75 5.17 10.60
N GLY A 41 -16.22 6.38 10.31
CA GLY A 41 -16.19 6.95 8.97
C GLY A 41 -14.77 7.06 8.41
N ALA A 42 -13.82 7.52 9.24
CA ALA A 42 -12.41 7.59 8.86
C ALA A 42 -11.79 6.21 8.60
N PHE A 43 -12.13 5.21 9.41
CA PHE A 43 -11.69 3.82 9.21
C PHE A 43 -12.24 3.23 7.91
N ILE A 44 -13.52 3.41 7.63
CA ILE A 44 -14.15 2.95 6.40
C ILE A 44 -13.51 3.64 5.19
N PHE A 45 -13.31 4.95 5.27
CA PHE A 45 -12.72 5.74 4.19
C PHE A 45 -11.33 5.24 3.78
N VAL A 46 -10.43 5.03 4.75
CA VAL A 46 -9.07 4.54 4.48
C VAL A 46 -9.12 3.14 3.82
N ASN A 47 -9.91 2.21 4.36
CA ASN A 47 -9.99 0.86 3.80
C ASN A 47 -10.62 0.85 2.40
N ILE A 48 -11.60 1.72 2.13
CA ILE A 48 -12.18 1.85 0.80
C ILE A 48 -11.09 2.24 -0.21
N LEU A 49 -10.19 3.17 0.12
CA LEU A 49 -9.09 3.54 -0.79
C LEU A 49 -8.20 2.33 -1.12
N THR A 50 -7.85 1.54 -0.11
CA THR A 50 -7.07 0.30 -0.26
C THR A 50 -7.77 -0.70 -1.19
N PHE A 51 -9.07 -0.94 -1.00
CA PHE A 51 -9.84 -1.84 -1.85
C PHE A 51 -10.07 -1.30 -3.27
N MET A 52 -10.30 0.01 -3.40
CA MET A 52 -10.44 0.67 -4.69
C MET A 52 -9.18 0.48 -5.52
N ARG A 53 -8.00 0.64 -4.92
CA ARG A 53 -6.73 0.38 -5.60
C ARG A 53 -6.63 -1.06 -6.11
N ALA A 54 -6.95 -2.04 -5.25
CA ALA A 54 -6.94 -3.44 -5.67
C ALA A 54 -7.95 -3.70 -6.81
N ALA A 55 -9.13 -3.07 -6.76
CA ALA A 55 -10.15 -3.19 -7.80
C ALA A 55 -9.74 -2.53 -9.13
N LEU A 56 -8.97 -1.43 -9.10
CA LEU A 56 -8.49 -0.75 -10.30
C LEU A 56 -7.56 -1.60 -11.17
N VAL A 57 -7.01 -2.71 -10.65
CA VAL A 57 -6.26 -3.64 -11.50
C VAL A 57 -7.15 -4.29 -12.56
N ILE A 58 -8.44 -4.53 -12.27
CA ILE A 58 -9.37 -5.18 -13.19
C ILE A 58 -9.55 -4.38 -14.48
N PRO A 59 -9.94 -3.08 -14.45
CA PRO A 59 -10.03 -2.29 -15.66
C PRO A 59 -8.68 -2.12 -16.35
N VAL A 60 -7.56 -2.05 -15.63
CA VAL A 60 -6.22 -2.03 -16.25
C VAL A 60 -5.98 -3.28 -17.10
N ILE A 61 -6.29 -4.46 -16.58
CA ILE A 61 -6.12 -5.73 -17.31
C ILE A 61 -7.03 -5.77 -18.54
N ILE A 62 -8.31 -5.39 -18.39
CA ILE A 62 -9.28 -5.39 -19.49
C ILE A 62 -8.83 -4.45 -20.61
N LEU A 63 -8.37 -3.24 -20.26
CA LEU A 63 -7.95 -2.24 -21.22
C LEU A 63 -6.63 -2.61 -21.91
N LEU A 64 -5.71 -3.29 -21.22
CA LEU A 64 -4.47 -3.79 -21.82
C LEU A 64 -4.72 -4.88 -22.87
N HIS A 65 -5.74 -5.73 -22.68
CA HIS A 65 -6.07 -6.78 -23.66
C HIS A 65 -7.01 -6.29 -24.77
N SER A 66 -7.39 -5.01 -24.75
CA SER A 66 -8.22 -4.43 -25.80
C SER A 66 -7.41 -4.22 -27.09
N ALA A 67 -8.08 -4.31 -28.24
CA ALA A 67 -7.45 -4.09 -29.53
C ALA A 67 -7.18 -2.60 -29.84
N TYR A 68 -7.72 -1.67 -29.04
CA TYR A 68 -7.65 -0.23 -29.31
C TYR A 68 -6.51 0.44 -28.53
N THR A 69 -5.70 1.22 -29.23
CA THR A 69 -4.55 1.94 -28.66
C THR A 69 -4.95 3.01 -27.64
N VAL A 70 -6.14 3.60 -27.78
CA VAL A 70 -6.71 4.54 -26.81
C VAL A 70 -6.90 3.88 -25.45
N ASP A 71 -7.20 2.58 -25.42
CA ASP A 71 -7.45 1.84 -24.19
C ASP A 71 -6.16 1.65 -23.39
N HIS A 72 -5.01 1.53 -24.06
CA HIS A 72 -3.70 1.45 -23.39
C HIS A 72 -3.35 2.78 -22.68
N LEU A 73 -3.68 3.92 -23.28
CA LEU A 73 -3.48 5.22 -22.63
C LEU A 73 -4.40 5.36 -21.41
N THR A 74 -5.65 4.91 -21.52
CA THR A 74 -6.56 4.87 -20.37
C THR A 74 -6.05 3.93 -19.28
N ALA A 75 -5.52 2.76 -19.63
CA ALA A 75 -4.90 1.84 -18.67
C ALA A 75 -3.71 2.50 -17.95
N PHE A 76 -2.87 3.25 -18.67
CA PHE A 76 -1.75 4.00 -18.08
C PHE A 76 -2.21 5.05 -17.07
N VAL A 77 -3.24 5.84 -17.42
CA VAL A 77 -3.81 6.85 -16.52
C VAL A 77 -4.39 6.20 -15.27
N ILE A 78 -5.12 5.09 -15.42
CA ILE A 78 -5.66 4.34 -14.27
C ILE A 78 -4.52 3.77 -13.41
N ALA A 79 -3.45 3.27 -14.01
CA ALA A 79 -2.30 2.75 -13.27
C ALA A 79 -1.61 3.85 -12.43
N ILE A 80 -1.49 5.07 -12.97
CA ILE A 80 -1.00 6.23 -12.21
C ILE A 80 -1.94 6.52 -11.03
N ILE A 81 -3.25 6.56 -11.26
CA ILE A 81 -4.23 6.81 -10.20
C ILE A 81 -4.11 5.74 -9.11
N ALA A 82 -4.09 4.46 -9.49
CA ALA A 82 -3.94 3.34 -8.56
C ALA A 82 -2.65 3.41 -7.74
N GLY A 83 -1.55 3.84 -8.35
CA GLY A 83 -0.30 4.10 -7.66
C GLY A 83 -0.36 5.24 -6.65
N ASN A 84 -1.11 6.31 -6.95
CA ASN A 84 -1.31 7.42 -6.03
C ASN A 84 -2.22 7.05 -4.85
N LEU A 85 -3.17 6.12 -5.03
CA LEU A 85 -4.06 5.67 -3.96
C LEU A 85 -3.29 5.04 -2.78
N ASP A 86 -2.19 4.32 -3.03
CA ASP A 86 -1.27 3.76 -1.99
C ASP A 86 -0.63 4.84 -1.11
N TRP A 87 -0.35 6.00 -1.70
CA TRP A 87 0.20 7.08 -0.92
C TRP A 87 -0.91 7.81 -0.14
N MET A 88 -2.10 7.92 -0.75
CA MET A 88 -3.26 8.58 -0.16
C MET A 88 -3.78 7.82 1.06
N ASP A 89 -3.97 6.51 0.99
CA ASP A 89 -4.49 5.72 2.13
C ASP A 89 -3.59 5.88 3.39
N GLY A 90 -2.27 5.84 3.22
CA GLY A 90 -1.30 6.04 4.28
C GLY A 90 -1.19 7.48 4.75
N PHE A 91 -1.42 8.46 3.87
CA PHE A 91 -1.52 9.86 4.26
C PHE A 91 -2.76 10.11 5.14
N PHE A 92 -3.93 9.62 4.72
CA PHE A 92 -5.17 9.77 5.46
C PHE A 92 -5.17 8.98 6.77
N ALA A 93 -4.62 7.76 6.81
CA ALA A 93 -4.46 6.98 8.03
C ALA A 93 -3.67 7.74 9.11
N ARG A 94 -2.56 8.40 8.73
CA ARG A 94 -1.75 9.23 9.64
C ARG A 94 -2.49 10.50 10.06
N LYS A 95 -3.13 11.20 9.11
CA LYS A 95 -3.82 12.46 9.36
C LYS A 95 -5.04 12.28 10.27
N LEU A 96 -5.79 11.21 10.08
CA LEU A 96 -6.99 10.88 10.85
C LEU A 96 -6.66 10.09 12.12
N LYS A 97 -5.38 9.79 12.39
CA LYS A 97 -4.90 8.97 13.52
C LYS A 97 -5.62 7.62 13.64
N VAL A 98 -6.03 7.05 12.50
CA VAL A 98 -6.76 5.78 12.42
C VAL A 98 -5.77 4.69 12.02
N ALA A 99 -5.13 4.09 13.03
CA ALA A 99 -4.26 2.94 12.85
C ALA A 99 -5.00 1.68 13.31
N SER A 100 -5.36 0.80 12.37
CA SER A 100 -6.03 -0.46 12.67
C SER A 100 -5.15 -1.67 12.33
N ARG A 101 -5.29 -2.78 13.06
CA ARG A 101 -4.61 -4.04 12.74
C ARG A 101 -5.05 -4.59 11.37
N PHE A 102 -6.30 -4.35 11.01
CA PHE A 102 -6.87 -4.77 9.74
C PHE A 102 -6.25 -4.00 8.56
N GLY A 103 -6.24 -2.67 8.59
CA GLY A 103 -5.63 -1.85 7.53
C GLY A 103 -4.14 -2.15 7.35
N GLN A 104 -3.40 -2.27 8.47
CA GLN A 104 -1.98 -2.67 8.43
C GLN A 104 -1.69 -4.01 7.75
N PHE A 105 -2.69 -4.88 7.62
CA PHE A 105 -2.63 -6.13 6.90
C PHE A 105 -3.21 -6.02 5.47
N ALA A 106 -4.32 -5.30 5.31
CA ALA A 106 -4.99 -5.10 4.03
C ALA A 106 -4.13 -4.28 3.04
N ASP A 107 -3.46 -3.21 3.49
CA ASP A 107 -2.70 -2.32 2.59
C ASP A 107 -1.56 -3.07 1.85
N PRO A 108 -0.69 -3.82 2.55
CA PRO A 108 0.35 -4.61 1.87
C PRO A 108 -0.19 -5.74 1.00
N MET A 109 -1.40 -6.24 1.28
CA MET A 109 -2.05 -7.25 0.45
C MET A 109 -2.60 -6.66 -0.84
N ALA A 110 -3.34 -5.55 -0.75
CA ALA A 110 -3.87 -4.84 -1.90
C ALA A 110 -2.75 -4.40 -2.85
N ASP A 111 -1.64 -3.91 -2.30
CA ASP A 111 -0.42 -3.60 -3.06
C ASP A 111 0.09 -4.80 -3.87
N LYS A 112 0.17 -5.99 -3.25
CA LYS A 112 0.65 -7.20 -3.93
C LYS A 112 -0.34 -7.71 -4.95
N ILE A 113 -1.64 -7.64 -4.68
CA ILE A 113 -2.69 -8.02 -5.63
C ILE A 113 -2.58 -7.14 -6.88
N TYR A 114 -2.56 -5.82 -6.71
CA TYR A 114 -2.44 -4.87 -7.80
C TYR A 114 -1.16 -5.11 -8.61
N PHE A 115 0.00 -5.12 -7.94
CA PHE A 115 1.29 -5.24 -8.63
C PHE A 115 1.46 -6.58 -9.36
N LEU A 116 1.14 -7.71 -8.71
CA LEU A 116 1.32 -9.02 -9.32
C LEU A 116 0.32 -9.26 -10.46
N ALA A 117 -0.94 -8.87 -10.30
CA ALA A 117 -1.94 -9.05 -11.36
C ALA A 117 -1.63 -8.16 -12.58
N ALA A 118 -1.19 -6.92 -12.37
CA ALA A 118 -0.73 -6.05 -13.46
C ALA A 118 0.51 -6.63 -14.17
N LEU A 119 1.48 -7.15 -13.41
CA LEU A 119 2.68 -7.77 -13.98
C LEU A 119 2.36 -9.03 -14.80
N ILE A 120 1.41 -9.85 -14.34
CA ILE A 120 0.93 -11.02 -15.09
C ILE A 120 0.23 -10.59 -16.38
N ALA A 121 -0.62 -9.56 -16.35
CA ALA A 121 -1.27 -9.08 -17.56
C ALA A 121 -0.28 -8.51 -18.58
N LEU A 122 0.79 -7.86 -18.12
CA LEU A 122 1.86 -7.33 -18.97
C LEU A 122 2.79 -8.41 -19.55
N TYR A 123 2.72 -9.66 -19.09
CA TYR A 123 3.58 -10.75 -19.57
C TYR A 123 3.48 -10.93 -21.09
N GLU A 124 2.26 -10.95 -21.62
CA GLU A 124 2.01 -11.18 -23.04
C GLU A 124 2.48 -9.99 -23.91
N HIS A 125 2.56 -8.81 -23.32
CA HIS A 125 2.91 -7.56 -23.99
C HIS A 125 4.44 -7.33 -24.01
N VAL A 126 5.12 -7.48 -22.88
CA VAL A 126 6.53 -7.07 -22.70
C VAL A 126 7.51 -8.18 -23.13
N LYS A 127 7.00 -9.35 -23.57
CA LYS A 127 7.82 -10.55 -23.90
C LYS A 127 8.82 -10.89 -22.79
N ILE A 128 8.40 -10.70 -21.54
CA ILE A 128 9.21 -11.04 -20.37
C ILE A 128 9.47 -12.55 -20.44
N PRO A 129 10.73 -13.02 -20.34
CA PRO A 129 10.97 -14.46 -20.27
C PRO A 129 10.18 -15.05 -19.11
N LEU A 130 9.40 -16.11 -19.36
CA LEU A 130 8.49 -16.69 -18.36
C LEU A 130 9.20 -17.00 -17.02
N ILE A 131 10.47 -17.44 -17.09
CA ILE A 131 11.29 -17.68 -15.91
C ILE A 131 11.49 -16.42 -15.05
N VAL A 132 11.67 -15.26 -15.67
CA VAL A 132 11.85 -13.97 -14.98
C VAL A 132 10.56 -13.57 -14.27
N LEU A 133 9.41 -13.74 -14.94
CA LEU A 133 8.10 -13.48 -14.35
C LEU A 133 7.87 -14.37 -13.11
N ILE A 134 8.08 -15.68 -13.25
CA ILE A 134 7.90 -16.64 -12.15
C ILE A 134 8.81 -16.30 -10.97
N VAL A 135 10.10 -16.05 -11.24
CA VAL A 135 11.08 -15.69 -10.20
C VAL A 135 10.71 -14.38 -9.50
N ALA A 136 10.21 -13.38 -10.25
CA ALA A 136 9.77 -12.13 -9.67
C ALA A 136 8.56 -12.34 -8.75
N ILE A 137 7.52 -13.03 -9.22
CA ILE A 137 6.30 -13.31 -8.44
C ILE A 137 6.65 -14.05 -7.15
N GLU A 138 7.37 -15.18 -7.25
CA GLU A 138 7.77 -15.96 -6.09
C GLU A 138 8.68 -15.17 -5.15
N GLY A 139 9.64 -14.42 -5.69
CA GLY A 139 10.53 -13.57 -4.88
C GLY A 139 9.78 -12.52 -4.08
N PHE A 140 8.81 -11.82 -4.68
CA PHE A 140 7.99 -10.84 -3.96
C PHE A 140 7.08 -11.50 -2.91
N LEU A 141 6.52 -12.67 -3.19
CA LEU A 141 5.70 -13.44 -2.25
C LEU A 141 6.52 -13.97 -1.08
N ILE A 142 7.71 -14.51 -1.31
CA ILE A 142 8.64 -15.00 -0.28
C ILE A 142 9.02 -13.85 0.67
N VAL A 143 9.44 -12.72 0.11
CA VAL A 143 9.78 -11.51 0.90
C VAL A 143 8.58 -11.07 1.75
N HIS A 144 7.38 -11.05 1.17
CA HIS A 144 6.18 -10.67 1.90
C HIS A 144 5.87 -11.65 3.04
N ARG A 145 5.97 -12.96 2.81
CA ARG A 145 5.80 -14.00 3.84
C ARG A 145 6.78 -13.81 4.99
N ILE A 146 8.06 -13.60 4.70
CA ILE A 146 9.10 -13.34 5.72
C ILE A 146 8.71 -12.14 6.59
N TRP A 147 8.23 -11.06 5.97
CA TRP A 147 7.80 -9.87 6.70
C TRP A 147 6.58 -10.14 7.60
N VAL A 148 5.58 -10.88 7.12
CA VAL A 148 4.42 -11.28 7.93
C VAL A 148 4.86 -12.14 9.13
N LEU A 149 5.79 -13.08 8.93
CA LEU A 149 6.33 -13.92 10.00
C LEU A 149 7.12 -13.08 11.03
N ALA A 150 7.92 -12.11 10.58
CA ALA A 150 8.67 -11.23 11.47
C ALA A 150 7.72 -10.40 12.36
N ARG A 151 6.65 -9.84 11.78
CA ARG A 151 5.63 -9.07 12.52
C ARG A 151 4.91 -9.86 13.60
N LYS A 152 4.71 -11.17 13.41
CA LYS A 152 4.12 -12.02 14.45
C LYS A 152 5.04 -12.23 15.65
N ARG A 153 6.36 -12.09 15.47
CA ARG A 153 7.37 -12.37 16.50
C ARG A 153 7.86 -11.14 17.24
N THR A 154 7.90 -9.98 16.61
CA THR A 154 8.33 -8.72 17.23
C THR A 154 7.25 -7.66 17.06
N ALA A 155 6.75 -7.12 18.17
CA ALA A 155 5.67 -6.13 18.18
C ALA A 155 6.07 -4.78 17.51
N ASP A 156 7.37 -4.55 17.30
CA ASP A 156 7.90 -3.34 16.68
C ASP A 156 8.72 -3.66 15.43
N VAL A 157 8.04 -4.09 14.36
CA VAL A 157 8.64 -4.10 13.01
C VAL A 157 8.44 -2.70 12.42
N SER A 158 9.19 -1.73 12.94
CA SER A 158 9.22 -0.38 12.37
C SER A 158 9.70 -0.43 10.91
N ALA A 159 8.99 0.29 10.05
CA ALA A 159 9.20 0.28 8.61
C ALA A 159 10.63 0.76 8.26
N ASN A 160 11.38 -0.08 7.56
CA ASN A 160 12.70 0.29 7.06
C ASN A 160 12.55 1.13 5.78
N ASN A 161 13.44 2.11 5.53
CA ASN A 161 13.38 3.00 4.37
C ASN A 161 13.35 2.23 3.04
N PHE A 162 14.00 1.05 2.99
CA PHE A 162 13.98 0.13 1.84
C PHE A 162 12.58 -0.33 1.43
N GLY A 163 11.65 -0.46 2.38
CA GLY A 163 10.26 -0.84 2.09
C GLY A 163 9.49 0.23 1.32
N LYS A 164 9.78 1.51 1.58
CA LYS A 164 9.17 2.64 0.87
C LYS A 164 9.69 2.72 -0.57
N TYR A 165 11.00 2.61 -0.76
CA TYR A 165 11.61 2.63 -2.09
C TYR A 165 11.10 1.48 -2.96
N LYS A 166 10.96 0.29 -2.39
CA LYS A 166 10.35 -0.86 -3.08
C LYS A 166 8.96 -0.51 -3.65
N ALA A 167 8.07 0.06 -2.84
CA ALA A 167 6.69 0.35 -3.29
C ALA A 167 6.68 1.37 -4.44
N ILE A 168 7.49 2.43 -4.34
CA ILE A 168 7.63 3.42 -5.41
C ILE A 168 8.14 2.75 -6.69
N LEU A 169 9.20 1.93 -6.59
CA LEU A 169 9.76 1.22 -7.73
C LEU A 169 8.75 0.26 -8.37
N GLN A 170 7.98 -0.48 -7.56
CA GLN A 170 6.93 -1.37 -8.07
C GLN A 170 5.88 -0.60 -8.88
N ASN A 171 5.43 0.56 -8.40
CA ASN A 171 4.50 1.38 -9.15
C ASN A 171 5.11 1.95 -10.44
N VAL A 172 6.35 2.44 -10.38
CA VAL A 172 7.07 2.96 -11.55
C VAL A 172 7.27 1.87 -12.60
N VAL A 173 7.57 0.63 -12.20
CA VAL A 173 7.68 -0.52 -13.13
C VAL A 173 6.38 -0.73 -13.89
N ILE A 174 5.24 -0.81 -13.20
CA ILE A 174 3.94 -1.00 -13.87
C ILE A 174 3.64 0.15 -14.84
N CYS A 175 3.82 1.40 -14.39
CA CYS A 175 3.61 2.55 -15.25
C CYS A 175 4.54 2.54 -16.49
N ALA A 176 5.84 2.25 -16.30
CA ALA A 176 6.80 2.22 -17.39
C ALA A 176 6.45 1.14 -18.42
N LEU A 177 6.10 -0.07 -17.98
CA LEU A 177 5.73 -1.17 -18.87
C LEU A 177 4.46 -0.87 -19.66
N ILE A 178 3.43 -0.27 -19.03
CA ILE A 178 2.22 0.14 -19.75
C ILE A 178 2.54 1.28 -20.73
N LEU A 179 3.41 2.23 -20.34
CA LEU A 179 3.82 3.33 -21.22
C LEU A 179 4.54 2.82 -22.48
N GLY A 180 5.28 1.72 -22.39
CA GLY A 180 5.91 1.05 -23.54
C GLY A 180 4.88 0.63 -24.58
N GLU A 181 3.74 0.07 -24.15
CA GLU A 181 2.62 -0.28 -25.02
C GLU A 181 1.94 0.94 -25.65
N VAL A 182 1.80 2.02 -24.90
CA VAL A 182 1.23 3.29 -25.41
C VAL A 182 2.15 3.90 -26.48
N LEU A 183 3.46 3.97 -26.23
CA LEU A 183 4.41 4.57 -27.18
C LEU A 183 4.62 3.70 -28.42
N SER A 184 4.52 2.37 -28.28
CA SER A 184 4.56 1.45 -29.42
C SER A 184 3.49 1.76 -30.47
N ALA A 185 2.36 2.34 -30.05
CA ALA A 185 1.25 2.69 -30.94
C ALA A 185 1.49 3.98 -31.75
N HIS A 186 2.45 4.84 -31.35
CA HIS A 186 2.70 6.13 -32.00
C HIS A 186 4.08 6.24 -32.66
N ASP A 187 5.16 5.86 -31.96
CA ASP A 187 6.54 6.21 -32.36
C ASP A 187 7.36 4.99 -32.85
N GLY A 188 6.75 3.82 -32.98
CA GLY A 188 7.37 2.62 -33.55
C GLY A 188 8.13 1.73 -32.57
N ALA A 189 8.73 0.64 -33.09
CA ALA A 189 9.24 -0.47 -32.27
C ALA A 189 10.45 -0.13 -31.38
N MET A 190 11.22 0.93 -31.68
CA MET A 190 12.43 1.26 -30.92
C MET A 190 12.14 1.89 -29.56
N SER A 191 11.19 2.81 -29.47
CA SER A 191 10.79 3.44 -28.20
C SER A 191 10.25 2.38 -27.23
N ARG A 192 9.45 1.44 -27.75
CA ARG A 192 8.98 0.27 -26.99
C ARG A 192 10.13 -0.54 -26.40
N LEU A 193 11.10 -0.96 -27.21
CA LEU A 193 12.22 -1.76 -26.73
C LEU A 193 12.97 -1.05 -25.59
N ILE A 194 13.28 0.23 -25.74
CA ILE A 194 13.99 1.01 -24.72
C ILE A 194 13.19 1.02 -23.41
N ILE A 195 11.88 1.24 -23.48
CA ILE A 195 11.01 1.33 -22.31
C ILE A 195 10.82 -0.05 -21.65
N ASP A 196 10.66 -1.11 -22.42
CA ASP A 196 10.54 -2.49 -21.92
C ASP A 196 11.82 -2.90 -21.18
N TRP A 197 12.99 -2.64 -21.76
CA TRP A 197 14.28 -2.91 -21.11
C TRP A 197 14.45 -2.08 -19.84
N LEU A 198 14.05 -0.80 -19.86
CA LEU A 198 14.07 0.05 -18.67
C LEU A 198 13.12 -0.49 -17.58
N GLY A 199 11.91 -0.91 -17.95
CA GLY A 199 10.93 -1.48 -17.02
C GLY A 199 11.40 -2.79 -16.41
N LEU A 200 12.00 -3.68 -17.21
CA LEU A 200 12.62 -4.91 -16.74
C LEU A 200 13.81 -4.64 -15.82
N PHE A 201 14.67 -3.69 -16.17
CA PHE A 201 15.78 -3.26 -15.32
C PHE A 201 15.29 -2.76 -13.96
N LEU A 202 14.27 -1.92 -13.95
CA LEU A 202 13.63 -1.42 -12.72
C LEU A 202 12.96 -2.55 -11.92
N LEU A 203 12.39 -3.56 -12.58
CA LEU A 203 11.82 -4.74 -11.93
C LEU A 203 12.90 -5.52 -11.16
N TYR A 204 14.06 -5.74 -11.75
CA TYR A 204 15.19 -6.38 -11.08
C TYR A 204 15.69 -5.58 -9.89
N ILE A 205 15.82 -4.26 -10.04
CA ILE A 205 16.18 -3.37 -8.93
C ILE A 205 15.15 -3.48 -7.81
N SER A 206 13.86 -3.41 -8.12
CA SER A 206 12.76 -3.52 -7.16
C SER A 206 12.77 -4.85 -6.40
N LEU A 207 13.07 -5.94 -7.11
CA LEU A 207 13.25 -7.26 -6.51
C LEU A 207 14.45 -7.27 -5.55
N GLY A 208 15.59 -6.70 -5.96
CA GLY A 208 16.77 -6.53 -5.10
C GLY A 208 16.47 -5.75 -3.82
N TYR A 209 15.78 -4.61 -3.93
CA TYR A 209 15.32 -3.81 -2.79
C TYR A 209 14.38 -4.60 -1.86
N SER A 210 13.55 -5.48 -2.43
CA SER A 210 12.66 -6.35 -1.65
C SER A 210 13.46 -7.33 -0.79
N PHE A 211 14.48 -7.96 -1.35
CA PHE A 211 15.37 -8.84 -0.60
C PHE A 211 16.19 -8.08 0.46
N LEU A 212 16.73 -6.90 0.13
CA LEU A 212 17.44 -6.05 1.09
C LEU A 212 16.54 -5.61 2.24
N SER A 213 15.29 -5.25 1.95
CA SER A 213 14.29 -4.92 2.96
C SER A 213 14.03 -6.11 3.89
N ALA A 214 13.84 -7.32 3.34
CA ALA A 214 13.66 -8.54 4.11
C ALA A 214 14.88 -8.85 4.98
N ALA A 215 16.09 -8.79 4.41
CA ALA A 215 17.35 -9.04 5.12
C ALA A 215 17.56 -8.03 6.26
N GLY A 216 17.23 -6.76 6.03
CA GLY A 216 17.27 -5.73 7.07
C GLY A 216 16.33 -6.05 8.24
N HIS A 217 15.12 -6.53 7.96
CA HIS A 217 14.19 -6.98 9.01
C HIS A 217 14.71 -8.20 9.78
N ILE A 218 15.28 -9.19 9.08
CA ILE A 218 15.87 -10.38 9.72
C ILE A 218 17.05 -9.98 10.63
N ARG A 219 17.94 -9.09 10.15
CA ARG A 219 19.12 -8.66 10.90
C ARG A 219 18.77 -7.83 12.14
N LYS A 220 17.80 -6.92 12.02
CA LYS A 220 17.36 -6.04 13.12
C LYS A 220 16.59 -6.81 14.20
N HIS A 221 15.85 -7.86 13.84
CA HIS A 221 15.02 -8.64 14.76
C HIS A 221 15.58 -10.02 15.11
N GLY A 222 16.84 -10.30 14.73
CA GLY A 222 17.67 -11.38 15.29
C GLY A 222 16.92 -12.68 15.57
N MET A 223 16.40 -13.34 14.55
CA MET A 223 16.01 -14.75 14.66
C MET A 223 17.25 -15.66 14.75
N ILE A 224 18.11 -15.49 15.76
CA ILE A 224 19.06 -16.53 16.19
C ILE A 224 19.22 -16.42 17.71
N ARG A 225 18.17 -16.81 18.44
CA ARG A 225 18.34 -17.45 19.75
C ARG A 225 17.45 -18.68 19.74
N MET A 226 17.85 -19.70 18.98
CA MET A 226 17.32 -21.05 19.16
C MET A 226 17.75 -21.50 20.55
N ARG A 227 16.87 -21.33 21.54
CA ARG A 227 16.92 -22.11 22.77
C ARG A 227 16.26 -23.43 22.43
N TRP A 228 17.08 -24.46 22.24
CA TRP A 228 16.66 -25.85 22.35
C TRP A 228 16.29 -26.14 23.80
#